data_AF-A0A9W7ZKI3-F1
#
_entry.id   AF-A0A9W7ZKI3-F1
#
_cell.length_a   1.000
_cell.length_b   1.000
_cell.length_c   1.000
_cell.angle_alpha   90.00
_cell.angle_beta   90.00
_cell.angle_gamma   90.00
#
_symmetry.space_group_name_H-M   'P 1'
#
loop_
_entity.id
_entity.type
_entity.pdbx_description
1 polymer ?
#
loop_
_entity_poly.entity_id
_entity_poly.type
_entity_poly.pdbx_seq_one_letter_code
_entity_poly.pdbx_strand_id
1 'polypeptide(L)'
;EMVKRFYGGGSGDTGHSDDANDDEEENEEVVVMLISMKCGSVGLNLCCANHVILLDLWWNPALEDQATDRVYRIGQTQPVTVHRITVPNTIEDRILTLQEQKRKIVQRAFGEGVDETEKLGRLSAQDLMYLFRRS
;
A
#
# COMPACT_ATOMS: atom_id res chain seq x y z
N GLU A 1 3.87 15.82 3.76
CA GLU A 1 2.47 15.93 4.24
C GLU A 1 1.56 15.61 3.08
N MET A 2 0.71 14.60 3.17
CA MET A 2 -0.51 14.50 2.34
C MET A 2 -1.35 13.33 2.83
N VAL A 3 -2.45 13.66 3.53
CA VAL A 3 -3.61 12.78 3.69
C VAL A 3 -4.75 13.54 3.01
N LYS A 4 -5.31 12.98 1.94
CA LYS A 4 -6.44 13.59 1.22
C LYS A 4 -7.56 12.58 1.11
N ARG A 5 -8.75 13.00 1.56
CA ARG A 5 -9.98 12.22 1.49
C ARG A 5 -10.76 12.68 0.25
N PHE A 6 -11.16 11.73 -0.57
CA PHE A 6 -12.04 11.92 -1.72
C PHE A 6 -13.31 11.14 -1.47
N TYR A 7 -14.43 11.75 -1.84
CA TYR A 7 -15.72 11.08 -1.95
C TYR A 7 -15.95 10.87 -3.44
N GLY A 8 -16.28 9.64 -3.85
CA GLY A 8 -16.69 9.33 -5.21
C GLY A 8 -18.02 9.99 -5.49
N GLY A 9 -18.01 11.20 -6.06
CA GLY A 9 -19.21 11.92 -6.47
C GLY A 9 -19.44 11.76 -7.96
N GLY A 10 -20.65 11.30 -8.31
CA GLY A 10 -21.19 11.38 -9.66
C GLY A 10 -21.14 12.82 -10.18
N SER A 11 -20.65 12.98 -11.40
CA SER A 11 -20.58 14.26 -12.10
C SER A 11 -21.97 14.67 -12.57
N GLY A 12 -22.72 15.41 -11.75
CA GLY A 12 -23.97 16.06 -12.17
C GLY A 12 -23.67 17.34 -12.96
N ASP A 13 -23.54 17.22 -14.28
CA ASP A 13 -23.61 18.36 -15.20
C ASP A 13 -25.07 18.80 -15.37
N THR A 14 -25.29 20.11 -15.44
CA THR A 14 -26.63 20.72 -15.48
C THR A 14 -27.07 20.89 -16.93
N GLY A 15 -28.01 20.07 -17.41
CA GLY A 15 -28.62 20.24 -18.73
C GLY A 15 -29.82 19.31 -18.95
N HIS A 16 -31.00 19.90 -19.21
CA HIS A 16 -32.30 19.27 -19.47
C HIS A 16 -32.27 18.09 -20.46
N SER A 17 -33.04 17.03 -20.19
CA SER A 17 -34.22 16.62 -21.00
C SER A 17 -34.92 15.42 -20.34
N ASP A 18 -36.25 15.50 -20.31
CA ASP A 18 -37.20 14.50 -19.83
C ASP A 18 -37.01 13.13 -20.50
N ASP A 19 -36.91 12.05 -19.72
CA ASP A 19 -37.61 10.78 -19.95
C ASP A 19 -37.28 9.79 -18.81
N ALA A 20 -38.34 9.25 -18.21
CA ALA A 20 -38.31 8.38 -17.04
C ALA A 20 -37.72 6.98 -17.33
N ASN A 21 -36.68 6.62 -16.60
CA ASN A 21 -36.39 5.28 -16.08
C ASN A 21 -35.50 5.46 -14.84
N ASP A 22 -36.12 5.59 -13.67
CA ASP A 22 -35.44 5.58 -12.36
C ASP A 22 -34.94 4.16 -12.05
N ASP A 23 -33.83 3.77 -12.68
CA ASP A 23 -32.88 2.88 -12.04
C ASP A 23 -31.95 3.79 -11.22
N GLU A 24 -32.40 4.23 -10.05
CA GLU A 24 -31.52 4.82 -9.05
C GLU A 24 -30.47 3.76 -8.68
N GLU A 25 -29.35 3.74 -9.40
CA GLU A 25 -28.14 3.09 -8.91
C GLU A 25 -27.91 3.63 -7.50
N GLU A 26 -28.07 2.77 -6.49
CA GLU A 26 -27.66 2.99 -5.11
C GLU A 26 -26.17 3.33 -5.13
N ASN A 27 -25.86 4.60 -5.39
CA ASN A 27 -24.51 5.12 -5.48
C ASN A 27 -24.01 5.23 -4.05
N GLU A 28 -23.62 4.09 -3.48
CA GLU A 28 -22.93 4.02 -2.21
C GLU A 28 -21.67 4.88 -2.35
N GLU A 29 -21.61 6.02 -1.63
CA GLU A 29 -20.49 6.96 -1.73
C GLU A 29 -19.17 6.25 -1.37
N VAL A 30 -18.38 5.91 -2.38
CA VAL A 30 -17.07 5.28 -2.16
C VAL A 30 -16.09 6.33 -1.67
N VAL A 31 -15.58 6.14 -0.46
CA VAL A 31 -14.57 7.02 0.13
C VAL A 31 -13.17 6.48 -0.15
N VAL A 32 -12.35 7.29 -0.81
CA VAL A 32 -10.93 6.99 -1.07
C VAL A 32 -10.04 7.89 -0.23
N MET A 33 -9.06 7.30 0.45
CA MET A 33 -8.02 8.03 1.16
C MET A 33 -6.67 7.82 0.48
N LEU A 34 -6.04 8.91 0.04
CA LEU A 34 -4.68 8.88 -0.48
C LEU A 34 -3.70 9.26 0.65
N ILE A 35 -2.70 8.41 0.83
CA ILE A 35 -1.65 8.58 1.83
C ILE A 35 -0.30 8.17 1.25
N SER A 36 0.74 8.96 1.50
CA SER A 36 2.10 8.54 1.17
C SER A 36 2.55 7.40 2.10
N MET A 37 3.38 6.46 1.63
CA MET A 37 3.87 5.35 2.45
C MET A 37 4.55 5.82 3.75
N LYS A 38 5.30 6.93 3.70
CA LYS A 38 5.94 7.52 4.89
C LYS A 38 4.93 8.04 5.92
N CYS A 39 3.77 8.53 5.48
CA CYS A 39 2.69 8.92 6.38
C CYS A 39 1.89 7.70 6.87
N GLY A 40 1.78 6.64 6.07
CA GLY A 40 1.11 5.40 6.46
C GLY A 40 1.80 4.66 7.62
N SER A 41 3.11 4.82 7.77
CA SER A 41 3.86 4.21 8.86
C SER A 41 3.66 4.88 10.23
N VAL A 42 3.15 6.12 10.29
CA VAL A 42 2.97 6.88 11.54
C VAL A 42 1.54 6.83 12.09
N GLY A 43 1.32 6.02 13.12
CA GLY A 43 0.28 6.18 14.16
C GLY A 43 -1.21 6.18 13.80
N LEU A 44 -1.59 6.26 12.53
CA LEU A 44 -3.00 6.38 12.12
C LEU A 44 -3.77 5.08 12.37
N ASN A 45 -5.06 5.21 12.73
CA ASN A 45 -5.98 4.09 12.77
C ASN A 45 -6.85 4.12 11.52
N LEU A 46 -6.75 3.08 10.68
CA LEU A 46 -7.40 2.99 9.38
C LEU A 46 -8.34 1.78 9.30
N CYS A 47 -8.85 1.29 10.43
CA CYS A 47 -9.81 0.17 10.50
C CYS A 47 -11.12 0.41 9.73
N CYS A 48 -11.41 1.64 9.28
CA CYS A 48 -12.57 1.92 8.43
C CYS A 48 -12.37 1.52 6.96
N ALA A 49 -11.12 1.32 6.52
CA ALA A 49 -10.81 0.81 5.20
C ALA A 49 -10.75 -0.71 5.22
N ASN A 50 -11.13 -1.36 4.12
CA ASN A 50 -10.97 -2.81 3.93
C ASN A 50 -10.26 -3.15 2.61
N HIS A 51 -9.99 -2.15 1.77
CA HIS A 51 -9.15 -2.27 0.58
C HIS A 51 -7.90 -1.39 0.72
N VAL A 52 -6.73 -1.97 0.53
CA VAL A 52 -5.44 -1.26 0.50
C VAL A 52 -4.83 -1.41 -0.88
N ILE A 53 -4.51 -0.31 -1.54
CA ILE A 53 -3.88 -0.32 -2.87
C ILE A 53 -2.46 0.24 -2.72
N LEU A 54 -1.47 -0.62 -2.92
CA LEU A 54 -0.05 -0.27 -2.95
C LEU A 54 0.33 0.04 -4.40
N LEU A 55 0.56 1.32 -4.67
CA LEU A 55 0.95 1.83 -5.99
C LEU A 55 2.47 1.82 -6.20
N ASP A 56 3.23 2.03 -5.14
CA ASP A 56 4.69 2.06 -5.17
C ASP A 56 5.26 0.85 -4.41
N LEU A 57 6.37 0.29 -4.90
CA LEU A 57 7.11 -0.74 -4.20
C LEU A 57 8.29 -0.16 -3.43
N TRP A 58 8.42 -0.53 -2.16
CA TRP A 58 9.53 -0.07 -1.32
C TRP A 58 10.50 -1.19 -1.01
N TRP A 59 11.82 -0.96 -1.07
CA TRP A 59 12.81 -2.01 -0.84
C TRP A 59 12.81 -2.59 0.58
N ASN A 60 12.27 -1.86 1.56
CA ASN A 60 12.12 -2.34 2.94
C ASN A 60 10.68 -2.85 3.15
N PRO A 61 10.47 -4.18 3.22
CA PRO A 61 9.14 -4.77 3.34
C PRO A 61 8.39 -4.34 4.62
N ALA A 62 9.12 -4.08 5.72
CA ALA A 62 8.51 -3.75 7.00
C ALA A 62 7.68 -2.46 6.98
N LEU A 63 7.98 -1.53 6.06
CA LEU A 63 7.20 -0.30 5.92
C LEU A 63 5.84 -0.55 5.26
N GLU A 64 5.76 -1.45 4.29
CA GLU A 64 4.49 -1.87 3.67
C GLU A 64 3.64 -2.67 4.66
N ASP A 65 4.29 -3.60 5.38
CA ASP A 65 3.64 -4.44 6.38
C ASP A 65 3.05 -3.54 7.50
N GLN A 66 3.83 -2.56 8.01
CA GLN A 66 3.37 -1.62 9.02
C GLN A 66 2.24 -0.70 8.53
N ALA A 67 2.26 -0.28 7.27
CA ALA A 67 1.18 0.53 6.70
C ALA A 67 -0.11 -0.30 6.60
N THR A 68 -0.01 -1.57 6.21
CA THR A 68 -1.14 -2.51 6.14
C THR A 68 -1.69 -2.83 7.53
N ASP A 69 -0.83 -2.99 8.54
CA ASP A 69 -1.22 -3.20 9.94
C ASP A 69 -2.05 -2.05 10.53
N ARG A 70 -2.10 -0.87 9.89
CA ARG A 70 -3.02 0.21 10.31
C ARG A 70 -4.47 -0.08 9.96
N VAL A 71 -4.69 -0.91 8.94
CA VAL A 71 -5.99 -1.34 8.44
C VAL A 71 -6.37 -2.69 9.04
N TYR A 72 -5.41 -3.60 9.12
CA TYR A 72 -5.54 -4.89 9.81
C TYR A 72 -5.26 -4.72 11.32
N ARG A 73 -6.17 -4.06 12.04
CA ARG A 73 -6.01 -3.77 13.47
C ARG A 73 -7.29 -4.05 14.27
N ILE A 74 -7.15 -4.12 15.59
CA ILE A 74 -8.28 -4.22 16.52
C ILE A 74 -9.30 -3.10 16.20
N GLY A 75 -10.55 -3.49 15.93
CA GLY A 75 -11.62 -2.60 15.48
C GLY A 75 -11.99 -2.75 14.00
N GLN A 76 -11.21 -3.51 13.22
CA GLN A 76 -11.60 -3.94 11.88
C GLN A 76 -12.69 -5.02 11.96
N THR A 77 -13.77 -4.85 11.21
CA THR A 77 -14.90 -5.79 11.18
C THR A 77 -15.08 -6.48 9.83
N GLN A 78 -14.40 -6.00 8.79
CA GLN A 78 -14.48 -6.53 7.43
C GLN A 78 -13.16 -7.21 7.00
N PRO A 79 -13.21 -8.19 6.08
CA PRO A 79 -12.00 -8.77 5.50
C PRO A 79 -11.16 -7.71 4.78
N VAL A 80 -9.87 -7.64 5.10
CA VAL A 80 -8.94 -6.68 4.48
C VAL A 80 -8.30 -7.32 3.25
N THR A 81 -8.44 -6.67 2.09
CA THR A 81 -7.79 -7.07 0.84
C THR A 81 -6.69 -6.08 0.47
N VAL A 82 -5.48 -6.58 0.26
CA VAL A 82 -4.33 -5.79 -0.17
C VAL A 82 -4.03 -6.05 -1.63
N HIS A 83 -4.11 -5.01 -2.44
CA HIS A 83 -3.81 -5.00 -3.86
C HIS A 83 -2.43 -4.37 -4.04
N ARG A 84 -1.52 -5.09 -4.68
CA ARG A 84 -0.20 -4.58 -5.05
C ARG A 84 -0.16 -4.49 -6.57
N ILE A 85 0.01 -3.28 -7.08
CA ILE A 85 0.11 -3.03 -8.52
C ILE A 85 1.58 -3.07 -8.88
N THR A 86 1.94 -3.89 -9.87
CA THR A 86 3.32 -4.04 -10.33
C THR A 86 3.39 -4.11 -11.84
N VAL A 87 4.48 -3.60 -12.40
CA VAL A 87 4.76 -3.62 -13.84
C VAL A 87 5.79 -4.69 -14.15
N PRO A 88 5.42 -5.75 -14.89
CA PRO A 88 6.31 -6.86 -15.18
C PRO A 88 7.46 -6.45 -16.11
N ASN A 89 8.59 -7.16 -15.99
CA ASN A 89 9.83 -6.93 -16.74
C ASN A 89 10.47 -5.56 -16.47
N THR A 90 10.29 -5.05 -15.26
CA THR A 90 10.89 -3.78 -14.82
C THR A 90 11.80 -3.99 -13.61
N ILE A 91 12.32 -2.89 -13.06
CA ILE A 91 13.06 -2.93 -11.78
C ILE A 91 12.20 -3.47 -10.63
N GLU A 92 10.87 -3.38 -10.74
CA GLU A 92 9.93 -3.82 -9.71
C GLU A 92 10.04 -5.31 -9.39
N ASP A 93 10.27 -6.17 -10.40
CA ASP A 93 10.50 -7.60 -10.19
C ASP A 93 11.72 -7.87 -9.29
N ARG A 94 12.75 -7.05 -9.45
CA ARG A 94 13.97 -7.12 -8.63
C ARG A 94 13.72 -6.59 -7.23
N ILE A 95 12.91 -5.54 -7.09
CA ILE A 95 12.50 -5.02 -5.78
C ILE A 95 11.70 -6.08 -5.01
N LEU A 96 10.75 -6.77 -5.65
CA LEU A 96 9.99 -7.87 -5.04
C LEU A 96 10.91 -9.00 -4.58
N THR A 97 11.88 -9.38 -5.42
CA THR A 97 12.88 -10.39 -5.06
C THR A 97 13.73 -9.95 -3.87
N LEU A 98 14.16 -8.68 -3.84
CA LEU A 98 14.93 -8.10 -2.74
C LEU A 98 14.12 -8.06 -1.44
N GLN A 99 12.84 -7.69 -1.50
CA GLN A 99 11.95 -7.73 -0.33
C GLN A 99 11.87 -9.15 0.25
N GLU A 100 11.70 -10.16 -0.61
CA GLU A 100 11.61 -11.56 -0.17
C GLU A 100 12.92 -12.04 0.48
N GLN A 101 14.07 -11.66 -0.08
CA GLN A 101 15.38 -11.94 0.54
C GLN A 101 15.49 -11.30 1.93
N LYS A 102 15.09 -10.03 2.05
CA LYS A 102 15.10 -9.31 3.33
C LYS A 102 14.15 -9.95 4.35
N ARG A 103 12.93 -10.35 3.96
CA ARG A 103 12.00 -11.07 4.84
C ARG A 103 12.61 -12.36 5.38
N LYS A 104 13.28 -13.15 4.54
CA LYS A 104 13.94 -14.41 4.95
C LYS A 104 15.06 -14.18 5.96
N ILE A 105 15.83 -13.10 5.80
CA ILE A 105 16.89 -12.76 6.74
C ILE A 105 16.30 -12.33 8.08
N VAL A 106 15.28 -11.47 8.10
CA VAL A 106 14.58 -11.08 9.35
C VAL A 106 14.03 -12.32 10.07
N GLN A 107 13.38 -13.24 9.35
CA GLN A 107 12.85 -14.49 9.91
C GLN A 107 13.93 -15.35 10.58
N ARG A 108 15.16 -15.36 10.03
CA ARG A 108 16.30 -16.07 10.63
C ARG A 108 16.93 -15.32 11.81
N ALA A 109 16.89 -13.99 11.78
CA ALA A 109 17.51 -13.12 12.77
C ALA A 109 16.68 -12.93 14.06
N PHE A 110 15.43 -13.42 14.13
CA PHE A 110 14.60 -13.34 15.35
C PHE A 110 15.18 -14.06 16.59
N GLY A 111 16.38 -14.65 16.52
CA GLY A 111 17.18 -15.09 17.66
C GLY A 111 18.31 -14.15 18.10
N GLU A 112 18.70 -13.15 17.28
CA GLU A 112 19.92 -12.35 17.46
C GLU A 112 19.64 -10.83 17.34
N GLY A 113 19.06 -10.23 18.39
CA GLY A 113 19.18 -8.79 18.71
C GLY A 113 18.55 -7.75 17.76
N VAL A 114 18.24 -6.57 18.32
CA VAL A 114 17.55 -5.45 17.66
C VAL A 114 18.37 -4.79 16.55
N ASP A 115 19.71 -4.92 16.60
CA ASP A 115 20.67 -4.18 15.77
C ASP A 115 20.69 -4.63 14.29
N GLU A 116 20.34 -5.89 14.01
CA GLU A 116 20.23 -6.39 12.63
C GLU A 116 18.98 -5.83 11.93
N THR A 117 17.90 -5.56 12.68
CA THR A 117 16.63 -5.07 12.12
C THR A 117 16.78 -3.70 11.45
N GLU A 118 17.59 -2.79 12.02
CA GLU A 118 17.84 -1.48 11.41
C GLU A 118 18.69 -1.58 10.13
N LYS A 119 19.71 -2.45 10.11
CA LYS A 119 20.55 -2.66 8.92
C LYS A 119 19.74 -3.22 7.76
N LEU A 120 18.81 -4.13 8.04
CA LEU A 120 17.93 -4.71 7.03
C LEU A 120 17.00 -3.69 6.35
N GLY A 121 16.62 -2.64 7.07
CA GLY A 121 15.84 -1.54 6.51
C GLY A 121 16.59 -0.69 5.48
N ARG A 122 17.93 -0.75 5.45
CA ARG A 122 18.78 0.05 4.57
C ARG A 122 19.10 -0.70 3.26
N LEU A 123 19.37 0.06 2.21
CA LEU A 123 19.91 -0.48 0.95
C LEU A 123 21.42 -0.63 1.08
N SER A 124 21.92 -1.84 0.84
CA SER A 124 23.36 -2.07 0.74
C SER A 124 23.88 -1.66 -0.65
N ALA A 125 25.19 -1.48 -0.78
CA ALA A 125 25.80 -1.23 -2.10
C ALA A 125 25.59 -2.41 -3.07
N GLN A 126 25.52 -3.63 -2.54
CA GLN A 126 25.23 -4.83 -3.32
C GLN A 126 23.77 -4.83 -3.81
N ASP A 127 22.83 -4.38 -2.98
CA ASP A 127 21.41 -4.25 -3.36
C ASP A 127 21.27 -3.24 -4.50
N LEU A 128 21.95 -2.09 -4.42
CA LEU A 128 21.94 -1.08 -5.47
C LEU A 128 22.50 -1.62 -6.78
N MET A 129 23.64 -2.33 -6.73
CA MET A 129 24.19 -2.98 -7.91
C MET A 129 23.24 -4.01 -8.49
N TYR A 130 22.58 -4.81 -7.66
CA TYR A 130 21.58 -5.78 -8.10
C TYR A 130 20.38 -5.11 -8.79
N LEU A 131 19.82 -4.07 -8.18
CA LEU A 131 18.67 -3.35 -8.70
C LEU A 131 18.96 -2.70 -10.06
N PHE A 132 20.13 -2.08 -10.22
CA PHE A 132 20.48 -1.32 -11.43
C PHE A 132 21.43 -2.05 -12.39
N ARG A 133 21.73 -3.34 -12.16
CA ARG A 133 22.55 -4.11 -13.11
C ARG A 133 21.87 -4.12 -14.47
N ARG A 134 22.60 -3.76 -15.52
CA ARG A 134 22.08 -3.85 -16.89
C ARG A 134 21.71 -5.32 -17.17
N SER A 135 20.47 -5.55 -17.62
CA SER A 135 20.01 -6.86 -18.09
C SER A 135 20.79 -7.27 -19.34
#